data_AF-A0A0U3PYW9-F1
#
_entry.id   AF-A0A0U3PYW9-F1
#
_cell.length_a   1.000
_cell.length_b   1.000
_cell.length_c   1.000
_cell.angle_alpha   90.00
_cell.angle_beta   90.00
_cell.angle_gamma   90.00
#
_symmetry.space_group_name_H-M   'P 1'
#
loop_
_entity.id
_entity.type
_entity.pdbx_description
1 polymer ?
#
loop_
_entity_poly.entity_id
_entity_poly.type
_entity_poly.pdbx_seq_one_letter_code
_entity_poly.pdbx_strand_id
1 'polypeptide(L)'
;MSDHQAPKRSGDLTDEQAALLLKSFTETLTEAGQIAARLSQYVTVGVRDWESYERLLDHWARQGLEMVHAGRGAIRPELGRISAQLIEQAAGLTGGEGGMREHLHQQIAAAVLSTVWYAGEHHLIEAADWPGDLPEVVLAAVRQAPGLTNDPMKNLHGTGRPGR
;
A
#
# COMPACT_ATOMS: atom_id res chain seq x y z
N MET A 1 9.06 -28.18 16.30
CA MET A 1 9.66 -27.09 15.53
C MET A 1 9.64 -27.55 14.08
N SER A 2 8.65 -27.10 13.30
CA SER A 2 8.50 -27.51 11.90
C SER A 2 9.10 -26.43 11.03
N ASP A 3 10.22 -26.75 10.37
CA ASP A 3 10.80 -25.95 9.30
C ASP A 3 9.81 -25.92 8.12
N HIS A 4 8.99 -24.88 8.05
CA HIS A 4 8.29 -24.51 6.83
C HIS A 4 9.23 -23.66 5.98
N GLN A 5 10.22 -24.33 5.37
CA GLN A 5 11.02 -23.75 4.31
C GLN A 5 10.08 -23.55 3.12
N ALA A 6 9.69 -22.29 2.86
CA ALA A 6 8.88 -21.94 1.71
C ALA A 6 9.54 -22.50 0.44
N PRO A 7 8.78 -23.08 -0.50
CA PRO A 7 9.35 -23.67 -1.70
C PRO A 7 10.22 -22.63 -2.43
N LYS A 8 11.48 -22.99 -2.72
CA LYS A 8 12.35 -22.19 -3.60
C LYS A 8 11.60 -21.94 -4.89
N ARG A 9 11.44 -20.65 -5.28
CA ARG A 9 10.82 -20.26 -6.55
C ARG A 9 11.59 -20.90 -7.71
N SER A 10 11.06 -22.00 -8.24
CA SER A 10 11.60 -22.66 -9.44
C SER A 10 10.51 -22.66 -10.50
N GLY A 11 10.72 -21.87 -11.56
CA GLY A 11 9.83 -21.78 -12.72
C GLY A 11 9.97 -20.42 -13.39
N ASP A 12 10.17 -20.43 -14.70
CA ASP A 12 10.06 -19.23 -15.53
C ASP A 12 8.58 -18.85 -15.67
N LEU A 13 8.29 -17.55 -15.73
CA LEU A 13 6.95 -17.06 -16.01
C LEU A 13 6.54 -17.49 -17.42
N THR A 14 5.27 -17.86 -17.60
CA THR A 14 4.72 -17.98 -18.96
C THR A 14 4.64 -16.60 -19.61
N ASP A 15 4.65 -16.54 -20.95
CA ASP A 15 4.51 -15.27 -21.69
C ASP A 15 3.22 -14.51 -21.29
N GLU A 16 2.14 -15.24 -21.01
CA GLU A 16 0.86 -14.69 -20.55
C GLU A 16 0.98 -14.07 -19.15
N GLN A 17 1.68 -14.73 -18.22
CA GLN A 17 1.93 -14.21 -16.88
C GLN A 17 2.86 -12.98 -16.92
N ALA A 18 3.89 -13.01 -17.76
CA ALA A 18 4.78 -11.87 -18.00
C ALA A 18 4.03 -10.69 -18.61
N ALA A 19 3.13 -10.93 -19.58
CA ALA A 19 2.31 -9.89 -20.19
C ALA A 19 1.32 -9.25 -19.19
N LEU A 20 0.69 -10.05 -18.31
CA LEU A 20 -0.19 -9.54 -17.26
C LEU A 20 0.56 -8.69 -16.24
N LEU A 21 1.75 -9.13 -15.81
CA LEU A 21 2.60 -8.34 -14.91
C LEU A 21 3.03 -7.03 -15.57
N LEU A 22 3.49 -7.07 -16.83
CA LEU A 22 3.89 -5.89 -17.58
C LEU A 22 2.74 -4.91 -17.75
N LYS A 23 1.54 -5.41 -18.06
CA LYS A 23 0.33 -4.59 -18.18
C LYS A 23 -0.01 -3.89 -16.86
N SER A 24 -0.09 -4.64 -15.76
CA SER A 24 -0.37 -4.07 -14.43
C SER A 24 0.65 -3.00 -14.05
N PHE A 25 1.95 -3.26 -14.29
CA PHE A 25 3.00 -2.29 -14.03
C PHE A 25 2.86 -1.02 -14.89
N THR A 26 2.55 -1.19 -16.17
CA THR A 26 2.46 -0.08 -17.13
C THR A 26 1.28 0.83 -16.79
N GLU A 27 0.14 0.26 -16.40
CA GLU A 27 -1.03 1.00 -15.95
C GLU A 27 -0.68 1.86 -14.71
N THR A 28 -0.11 1.25 -13.67
CA THR A 28 0.27 1.98 -12.45
C THR A 28 1.35 3.04 -12.71
N LEU A 29 2.37 2.75 -13.53
CA LEU A 29 3.41 3.72 -13.90
C LEU A 29 2.83 4.91 -14.68
N THR A 30 1.85 4.65 -15.54
CA THR A 30 1.18 5.70 -16.33
C THR A 30 0.37 6.61 -15.42
N GLU A 31 -0.42 6.04 -14.51
CA GLU A 31 -1.22 6.80 -13.54
C GLU A 31 -0.33 7.63 -12.61
N ALA A 32 0.74 7.03 -12.07
CA ALA A 32 1.76 7.76 -11.33
C ALA A 32 2.29 8.93 -12.17
N GLY A 33 2.86 8.68 -13.35
CA GLY A 33 3.42 9.71 -14.23
C GLY A 33 2.50 10.90 -14.50
N GLN A 34 1.19 10.65 -14.66
CA GLN A 34 0.19 11.73 -14.81
C GLN A 34 0.07 12.61 -13.57
N ILE A 35 0.14 12.03 -12.36
CA ILE A 35 0.10 12.79 -11.10
C ILE A 35 1.38 13.62 -10.92
N ALA A 36 2.56 13.08 -11.24
CA ALA A 36 3.82 13.87 -11.21
C ALA A 36 3.77 15.05 -12.18
N ALA A 37 3.22 14.83 -13.38
CA ALA A 37 3.03 15.90 -14.36
C ALA A 37 2.11 16.99 -13.81
N ARG A 38 0.99 16.62 -13.17
CA ARG A 38 0.08 17.57 -12.51
C ARG A 38 0.76 18.32 -11.37
N LEU A 39 1.53 17.65 -10.50
CA LEU A 39 2.31 18.28 -9.43
C LEU A 39 3.31 19.30 -10.00
N SER A 40 4.02 18.94 -11.06
CA SER A 40 5.00 19.83 -11.71
C SER A 40 4.33 21.06 -12.32
N GLN A 41 3.16 20.89 -12.97
CA GLN A 41 2.35 21.98 -13.47
C GLN A 41 1.88 22.88 -12.33
N TYR A 42 1.39 22.30 -11.24
CA TYR A 42 0.88 23.01 -10.06
C TYR A 42 1.95 23.92 -9.44
N VAL A 43 3.18 23.42 -9.28
CA VAL A 43 4.33 24.20 -8.82
C VAL A 43 4.65 25.34 -9.79
N THR A 44 4.56 25.08 -11.10
CA THR A 44 4.89 26.05 -12.15
C THR A 44 3.89 27.23 -12.21
N VAL A 45 2.59 26.98 -11.98
CA VAL A 45 1.57 28.05 -11.99
C VAL A 45 1.52 28.88 -10.70
N GLY A 46 2.32 28.52 -9.67
CA GLY A 46 2.44 29.32 -8.44
C GLY A 46 1.19 29.39 -7.57
N VAL A 47 0.22 28.49 -7.79
CA VAL A 47 -1.04 28.46 -7.03
C VAL A 47 -0.78 27.92 -5.63
N ARG A 48 -1.23 28.64 -4.61
CA ARG A 48 -1.02 28.35 -3.17
C ARG A 48 -2.22 27.65 -2.51
N ASP A 49 -2.95 26.81 -3.25
CA ASP A 49 -3.97 25.97 -2.63
C ASP A 49 -3.30 24.69 -2.09
N TRP A 50 -2.84 24.82 -0.85
CA TRP A 50 -2.14 23.79 -0.11
C TRP A 50 -2.98 22.53 0.10
N GLU A 51 -4.30 22.65 0.19
CA GLU A 51 -5.18 21.48 0.35
C GLU A 51 -5.17 20.61 -0.92
N SER A 52 -5.26 21.22 -2.10
CA SER A 52 -5.11 20.48 -3.36
C SER A 52 -3.71 19.89 -3.53
N TYR A 53 -2.67 20.62 -3.11
CA TYR A 53 -1.29 20.12 -3.17
C TYR A 53 -1.08 18.90 -2.27
N GLU A 54 -1.56 18.95 -1.03
CA GLU A 54 -1.53 17.81 -0.09
C GLU A 54 -2.29 16.60 -0.62
N ARG A 55 -3.47 16.81 -1.23
CA ARG A 55 -4.23 15.71 -1.87
C ARG A 55 -3.49 15.09 -3.05
N LEU A 56 -2.81 15.89 -3.88
CA LEU A 56 -2.00 15.38 -4.98
C LEU A 56 -0.80 14.58 -4.48
N LEU A 57 -0.16 15.02 -3.39
CA LEU A 57 0.91 14.27 -2.73
C LEU A 57 0.41 12.97 -2.11
N ASP A 58 -0.73 12.98 -1.43
CA ASP A 58 -1.36 11.77 -0.89
C ASP A 58 -1.68 10.76 -2.01
N HIS A 59 -2.25 11.25 -3.12
CA HIS A 59 -2.56 10.40 -4.27
C HIS A 59 -1.30 9.81 -4.91
N TRP A 60 -0.24 10.62 -5.06
CA TRP A 60 1.07 10.14 -5.53
C TRP A 60 1.66 9.08 -4.60
N ALA A 61 1.58 9.27 -3.28
CA ALA A 61 2.08 8.31 -2.30
C ALA A 61 1.33 6.97 -2.37
N ARG A 62 -0.01 6.99 -2.54
CA ARG A 62 -0.82 5.78 -2.74
C ARG A 62 -0.46 5.04 -4.02
N GLN A 63 -0.22 5.76 -5.11
CA GLN A 63 0.24 5.15 -6.37
C GLN A 63 1.63 4.52 -6.20
N GLY A 64 2.54 5.17 -5.47
CA GLY A 64 3.84 4.57 -5.12
C GLY A 64 3.68 3.25 -4.33
N LEU A 65 2.73 3.21 -3.39
CA LEU A 65 2.41 1.98 -2.65
C LEU A 65 1.87 0.88 -3.58
N GLU A 66 0.92 1.22 -4.45
CA GLU A 66 0.39 0.28 -5.46
C GLU A 66 1.48 -0.24 -6.40
N MET A 67 2.44 0.60 -6.82
CA MET A 67 3.58 0.17 -7.64
C MET A 67 4.46 -0.85 -6.93
N VAL A 68 4.76 -0.62 -5.64
CA VAL A 68 5.56 -1.58 -4.85
C VAL A 68 4.83 -2.92 -4.75
N HIS A 69 3.51 -2.88 -4.53
CA HIS A 69 2.68 -4.09 -4.45
C HIS A 69 2.55 -4.81 -5.78
N ALA A 70 2.34 -4.10 -6.88
CA ALA A 70 2.33 -4.69 -8.22
C ALA A 70 3.69 -5.34 -8.56
N GLY A 71 4.78 -4.72 -8.11
CA GLY A 71 6.14 -5.20 -8.38
C GLY A 71 6.63 -6.35 -7.54
N ARG A 72 6.33 -6.33 -6.24
CA ARG A 72 6.86 -7.31 -5.29
C ARG A 72 5.79 -8.24 -4.73
N GLY A 73 4.52 -7.86 -4.78
CA GLY A 73 3.42 -8.71 -4.32
C GLY A 73 3.29 -10.01 -5.11
N ALA A 74 3.59 -10.01 -6.41
CA ALA A 74 3.62 -11.25 -7.20
C ALA A 74 4.74 -12.20 -6.79
N ILE A 75 5.83 -11.65 -6.25
CA ILE A 75 7.00 -12.39 -5.80
C ILE A 75 6.69 -13.03 -4.44
N ARG A 76 6.11 -12.28 -3.50
CA ARG A 76 5.75 -12.72 -2.14
C ARG A 76 4.24 -12.56 -1.86
N PRO A 77 3.35 -13.30 -2.53
CA PRO A 77 1.91 -13.11 -2.38
C PRO A 77 1.41 -13.39 -0.95
N GLU A 78 2.15 -14.18 -0.19
CA GLU A 78 1.86 -14.50 1.21
C GLU A 78 1.99 -13.30 2.16
N LEU A 79 2.84 -12.33 1.83
CA LEU A 79 3.15 -11.22 2.75
C LEU A 79 1.94 -10.31 2.98
N GLY A 80 1.06 -10.15 1.99
CA GLY A 80 -0.19 -9.40 2.17
C GLY A 80 -1.14 -10.06 3.18
N ARG A 81 -1.22 -11.40 3.17
CA ARG A 81 -2.02 -12.15 4.16
C ARG A 81 -1.37 -12.09 5.55
N ILE A 82 -0.06 -12.25 5.62
CA ILE A 82 0.70 -12.23 6.88
C ILE A 82 0.61 -10.84 7.53
N SER A 83 0.77 -9.75 6.76
CA SER A 83 0.65 -8.40 7.29
C SER A 83 -0.75 -8.14 7.84
N ALA A 84 -1.81 -8.55 7.12
CA ALA A 84 -3.18 -8.41 7.60
C ALA A 84 -3.41 -9.14 8.93
N GLN A 85 -2.92 -10.38 9.06
CA GLN A 85 -3.04 -11.16 10.29
C GLN A 85 -2.31 -10.52 11.47
N LEU A 86 -1.11 -9.98 11.26
CA LEU A 86 -0.34 -9.33 12.31
C LEU A 86 -0.96 -8.00 12.74
N ILE A 87 -1.54 -7.24 11.81
CA ILE A 87 -2.28 -6.02 12.14
C ILE A 87 -3.56 -6.32 12.92
N GLU A 88 -4.29 -7.36 12.54
CA GLU A 88 -5.48 -7.81 13.28
C GLU A 88 -5.13 -8.25 14.70
N GLN A 89 -4.02 -8.99 14.86
CA GLN A 89 -3.48 -9.35 16.18
C GLN A 89 -3.10 -8.11 17.00
N ALA A 90 -2.38 -7.16 16.40
CA ALA A 90 -2.00 -5.90 17.04
C ALA A 90 -3.22 -5.03 17.42
N ALA A 91 -4.32 -5.11 16.65
CA ALA A 91 -5.56 -4.43 16.96
C ALA A 91 -6.30 -5.04 18.16
N GLY A 92 -6.08 -6.33 18.44
CA GLY A 92 -6.77 -7.10 19.48
C GLY A 92 -8.25 -7.38 19.17
N LEU A 93 -8.69 -7.09 17.96
CA LEU A 93 -10.05 -7.26 17.47
C LEU A 93 -10.05 -7.34 15.94
N THR A 94 -11.04 -8.06 15.40
CA THR A 94 -11.20 -8.15 13.95
C THR A 94 -11.79 -6.84 13.40
N GLY A 95 -11.44 -6.46 12.17
CA GLY A 95 -11.96 -5.23 11.57
C GLY A 95 -13.50 -5.16 11.49
N GLY A 96 -14.16 -6.32 11.39
CA GLY A 96 -15.62 -6.42 11.43
C GLY A 96 -16.23 -6.07 12.79
N GLU A 97 -15.51 -6.33 13.88
CA GLU A 97 -15.93 -6.02 15.26
C GLU A 97 -15.70 -4.54 15.61
N GLY A 98 -14.63 -3.94 15.06
CA GLY A 98 -14.28 -2.53 15.30
C GLY A 98 -15.09 -1.51 14.49
N GLY A 99 -15.95 -1.98 13.58
CA GLY A 99 -16.72 -1.14 12.66
C GLY A 99 -15.90 -0.61 11.48
N MET A 100 -16.57 0.11 10.56
CA MET A 100 -16.01 0.49 9.25
C MET A 100 -14.70 1.30 9.33
N ARG A 101 -14.58 2.21 10.31
CA ARG A 101 -13.36 3.02 10.47
C ARG A 101 -12.16 2.15 10.86
N GLU A 102 -12.35 1.26 11.82
CA GLU A 102 -11.28 0.40 12.28
C GLU A 102 -10.90 -0.63 11.21
N HIS A 103 -11.89 -1.16 10.49
CA HIS A 103 -11.62 -1.98 9.30
C HIS A 103 -10.74 -1.25 8.28
N LEU A 104 -11.04 0.01 7.97
CA LEU A 104 -10.23 0.83 7.08
C LEU A 104 -8.81 1.04 7.63
N HIS A 105 -8.66 1.34 8.92
CA HIS A 105 -7.35 1.49 9.55
C HIS A 105 -6.53 0.21 9.45
N GLN A 106 -7.13 -0.96 9.73
CA GLN A 106 -6.44 -2.24 9.61
C GLN A 106 -6.02 -2.55 8.17
N GLN A 107 -6.88 -2.27 7.18
CA GLN A 107 -6.51 -2.43 5.77
C GLN A 107 -5.33 -1.55 5.37
N ILE A 108 -5.36 -0.27 5.73
CA ILE A 108 -4.28 0.67 5.43
C ILE A 108 -3.00 0.28 6.15
N ALA A 109 -3.09 -0.09 7.43
CA ALA A 109 -1.93 -0.53 8.21
C ALA A 109 -1.30 -1.81 7.62
N ALA A 110 -2.10 -2.77 7.16
CA ALA A 110 -1.60 -3.99 6.52
C ALA A 110 -0.91 -3.69 5.18
N ALA A 111 -1.46 -2.75 4.40
CA ALA A 111 -0.87 -2.28 3.16
C ALA A 111 0.46 -1.53 3.43
N VAL A 112 0.53 -0.70 4.47
CA VAL A 112 1.76 -0.01 4.87
C VAL A 112 2.82 -1.00 5.34
N LEU A 113 2.46 -1.93 6.23
CA LEU A 113 3.37 -2.94 6.77
C LEU A 113 3.98 -3.81 5.67
N SER A 114 3.16 -4.31 4.74
CA SER A 114 3.65 -5.07 3.60
C SER A 114 4.56 -4.24 2.68
N THR A 115 4.27 -2.96 2.48
CA THR A 115 5.14 -2.03 1.72
C THR A 115 6.49 -1.84 2.38
N VAL A 116 6.53 -1.69 3.71
CA VAL A 116 7.78 -1.60 4.48
C VAL A 116 8.62 -2.86 4.27
N TRP A 117 8.02 -4.04 4.32
CA TRP A 117 8.75 -5.29 4.06
C TRP A 117 9.23 -5.40 2.61
N TYR A 118 8.39 -5.08 1.63
CA TYR A 118 8.80 -5.08 0.22
C TYR A 118 9.96 -4.10 -0.03
N ALA A 119 9.91 -2.91 0.58
CA ALA A 119 10.99 -1.93 0.53
C ALA A 119 12.26 -2.45 1.25
N GLY A 120 12.09 -3.09 2.41
CA GLY A 120 13.17 -3.72 3.17
C GLY A 120 13.94 -4.78 2.37
N GLU A 121 13.24 -5.58 1.55
CA GLU A 121 13.90 -6.57 0.68
C GLU A 121 14.85 -5.91 -0.35
N HIS A 122 14.63 -4.65 -0.76
CA HIS A 122 15.62 -3.91 -1.59
C HIS A 122 16.91 -3.61 -0.84
N HIS A 123 16.88 -3.65 0.49
CA HIS A 123 18.02 -3.43 1.37
C HIS A 123 18.43 -4.73 2.07
N LEU A 124 17.97 -5.89 1.57
CA LEU A 124 18.26 -7.22 2.10
C LEU A 124 17.78 -7.42 3.55
N ILE A 125 16.69 -6.75 3.92
CA ILE A 125 16.03 -6.90 5.22
C ILE A 125 14.76 -7.72 4.99
N GLU A 126 14.69 -8.92 5.56
CA GLU A 126 13.51 -9.77 5.48
C GLU A 126 12.45 -9.36 6.51
N ALA A 127 11.21 -9.79 6.32
CA ALA A 127 10.11 -9.49 7.24
C ALA A 127 10.42 -9.89 8.71
N ALA A 128 11.19 -10.96 8.91
CA ALA A 128 11.58 -11.45 10.23
C ALA A 128 12.70 -10.63 10.91
N ASP A 129 13.44 -9.80 10.15
CA ASP A 129 14.52 -8.96 10.68
C ASP A 129 14.00 -7.64 11.26
N TRP A 130 12.74 -7.29 10.96
CA TRP A 130 12.09 -6.10 11.49
C TRP A 130 11.73 -6.27 12.97
N PRO A 131 11.65 -5.17 13.74
CA PRO A 131 11.19 -5.21 15.12
C PRO A 131 9.82 -5.89 15.26
N GLY A 132 9.67 -6.73 16.29
CA GLY A 132 8.43 -7.50 16.49
C GLY A 132 7.20 -6.65 16.79
N ASP A 133 7.41 -5.42 17.28
CA ASP A 133 6.38 -4.41 17.58
C ASP A 133 6.05 -3.49 16.39
N LEU A 134 6.67 -3.72 15.22
CA LEU A 134 6.40 -2.94 14.01
C LEU A 134 4.91 -2.94 13.62
N PRO A 135 4.15 -4.05 13.71
CA PRO A 135 2.71 -4.03 13.40
C PRO A 135 1.92 -3.04 14.27
N GLU A 136 2.19 -2.98 15.57
CA GLU A 136 1.58 -2.09 16.53
C GLU A 136 1.92 -0.62 16.23
N VAL A 137 3.19 -0.35 15.92
CA VAL A 137 3.67 1.00 15.55
C VAL A 137 2.96 1.48 14.28
N VAL A 138 2.88 0.63 13.25
CA VAL A 138 2.21 0.97 11.99
C VAL A 138 0.72 1.23 12.22
N LEU A 139 0.04 0.36 12.98
CA LEU A 139 -1.39 0.54 13.29
C LEU A 139 -1.63 1.84 14.09
N ALA A 140 -0.79 2.15 15.07
CA ALA A 140 -0.89 3.39 15.84
C ALA A 140 -0.70 4.62 14.94
N ALA A 141 0.30 4.60 14.05
CA ALA A 141 0.55 5.68 13.10
C ALA A 141 -0.65 5.92 12.17
N VAL A 142 -1.25 4.85 11.64
CA VAL A 142 -2.44 4.95 10.77
C VAL A 142 -3.64 5.53 11.52
N ARG A 143 -3.89 5.09 12.76
CA ARG A 143 -5.00 5.63 13.58
C ARG A 143 -4.83 7.12 13.90
N GLN A 144 -3.59 7.60 14.00
CA GLN A 144 -3.25 8.99 14.27
C GLN A 144 -3.18 9.87 13.00
N ALA A 145 -3.27 9.28 11.81
CA ALA A 145 -3.14 10.01 10.56
C ALA A 145 -4.34 10.96 10.33
N PRO A 146 -4.14 12.29 10.28
CA PRO A 146 -5.23 13.28 10.27
C PRO A 146 -6.26 13.08 9.14
N GLY A 147 -5.81 12.62 7.97
CA GLY A 147 -6.67 12.35 6.80
C GLY A 147 -7.58 11.12 6.96
N LEU A 148 -7.30 10.23 7.92
CA LEU A 148 -8.10 9.04 8.23
C LEU A 148 -8.94 9.22 9.50
N THR A 149 -8.44 10.01 10.44
CA THR A 149 -9.13 10.31 11.69
C THR A 149 -10.34 11.25 11.49
N ASN A 150 -10.25 12.21 10.56
CA ASN A 150 -11.23 13.29 10.46
C ASN A 150 -12.44 13.00 9.55
N ASP A 151 -12.32 12.16 8.51
CA ASP A 151 -13.47 11.62 7.76
C ASP A 151 -13.05 10.47 6.80
N PRO A 152 -13.31 9.19 7.14
CA PRO A 152 -12.97 8.05 6.28
C PRO A 152 -13.64 8.10 4.90
N MET A 153 -14.83 8.70 4.81
CA MET A 153 -15.69 8.66 3.63
C MET A 153 -15.28 9.69 2.56
N LYS A 154 -14.58 10.74 2.95
CA LYS A 154 -14.12 11.79 2.02
C LYS A 154 -13.05 11.26 1.05
N ASN A 155 -12.27 10.27 1.48
CA ASN A 155 -11.20 9.66 0.66
C ASN A 155 -11.71 8.59 -0.33
N LEU A 156 -12.93 8.08 -0.15
CA LEU A 156 -13.53 7.06 -1.04
C LEU A 156 -14.22 7.67 -2.27
N HIS A 157 -14.55 8.98 -2.24
CA HIS A 157 -15.19 9.67 -3.36
C HIS A 157 -14.19 10.30 -4.36
N GLY A 158 -12.88 10.14 -4.15
CA GLY A 158 -11.84 10.67 -5.04
C GLY A 158 -11.47 9.77 -6.23
N THR A 159 -11.82 8.49 -6.21
CA THR A 159 -11.61 7.56 -7.33
C THR A 159 -12.78 7.65 -8.30
N GLY A 160 -12.92 8.82 -8.94
CA GLY A 160 -13.87 9.03 -10.02
C GLY A 160 -13.57 8.08 -11.18
N ARG A 161 -14.10 6.86 -11.13
CA ARG A 161 -14.38 6.09 -12.33
C ARG A 161 -15.49 6.84 -13.07
N PRO A 162 -15.25 7.32 -14.30
CA PRO A 162 -16.36 7.72 -15.14
C PRO A 162 -17.22 6.49 -15.38
N GLY A 163 -18.48 6.56 -14.95
CA GLY A 163 -19.48 5.54 -15.26
C GLY A 163 -19.52 5.30 -16.76
N ARG A 164 -19.48 4.03 -17.13
CA ARG A 164 -20.06 3.57 -18.39
C ARG A 164 -21.51 3.22 -18.15
#